data_AF-A0A0M4BLX7-F1
#
_entry.id   AF-A0A0M4BLX7-F1
#
_cell.length_a   1.000
_cell.length_b   1.000
_cell.length_c   1.000
_cell.angle_alpha   90.00
_cell.angle_beta   90.00
_cell.angle_gamma   90.00
#
_symmetry.space_group_name_H-M   'P 1'
#
loop_
_entity.id
_entity.type
_entity.pdbx_description
1 polymer ?
#
loop_
_entity_poly.entity_id
_entity_poly.type
_entity_poly.pdbx_seq_one_letter_code
_entity_poly.pdbx_strand_id
1 'polypeptide(L)'
;MDEKIKNNIGLKFAFHSTDKTEIRNTLRFFGLDPDDEENQNAIMALETGECLMQDIYGRVGKVHTQILLQHVFDAFDTRPPRREEAS
;
A
#
# COMPACT_ATOMS: atom_id res chain seq x y z
N MET A 1 13.97 -4.88 -7.73
CA MET A 1 14.58 -4.87 -6.38
C MET A 1 15.46 -6.09 -6.24
N ASP A 2 16.63 -5.95 -5.64
CA ASP A 2 17.53 -7.06 -5.33
C ASP A 2 16.87 -8.04 -4.35
N GLU A 3 16.93 -9.34 -4.63
CA GLU A 3 16.32 -10.40 -3.80
C GLU A 3 16.90 -10.41 -2.37
N LYS A 4 18.16 -10.02 -2.17
CA LYS A 4 18.73 -9.88 -0.83
C LYS A 4 18.05 -8.80 -0.01
N ILE A 5 17.62 -7.71 -0.65
CA ILE A 5 16.93 -6.62 0.06
C ILE A 5 15.54 -7.11 0.47
N LYS A 6 14.82 -7.82 -0.40
CA LYS A 6 13.48 -8.33 -0.13
C LYS A 6 13.42 -9.28 1.07
N ASN A 7 14.43 -10.15 1.22
CA ASN A 7 14.50 -11.12 2.31
C ASN A 7 14.81 -10.52 3.68
N ASN A 8 15.28 -9.27 3.73
CA ASN A 8 15.61 -8.58 4.97
C ASN A 8 14.52 -7.57 5.40
N ILE A 9 13.39 -7.53 4.71
CA ILE A 9 12.26 -6.65 5.04
C ILE A 9 11.31 -7.39 5.98
N GLY A 10 11.19 -6.90 7.22
CA GLY A 10 10.31 -7.50 8.24
C GLY A 10 8.82 -7.18 8.07
N LEU A 11 8.46 -6.05 7.47
CA LEU A 11 7.08 -5.65 7.20
C LEU A 11 6.94 -5.18 5.77
N LYS A 12 5.94 -5.70 5.06
CA LYS A 12 5.64 -5.29 3.67
C LYS A 12 4.29 -4.62 3.63
N PHE A 13 4.19 -3.55 2.84
CA PHE A 13 2.96 -2.84 2.57
C PHE A 13 2.81 -2.70 1.06
N ALA A 14 1.63 -3.02 0.55
CA ALA A 14 1.25 -2.72 -0.82
C ALA A 14 -0.08 -1.96 -0.81
N PHE A 15 -0.10 -0.87 -1.55
CA PHE A 15 -1.26 0.00 -1.68
C PHE A 15 -1.94 -0.26 -3.02
N HIS A 16 -3.07 0.42 -3.23
CA HIS A 16 -3.82 0.38 -4.47
C HIS A 16 -2.90 0.50 -5.69
N SER A 17 -3.07 -0.40 -6.66
CA SER A 17 -2.53 -0.28 -8.02
C SER A 17 -3.55 -0.81 -9.01
N THR A 18 -3.59 -0.21 -10.20
CA THR A 18 -4.40 -0.66 -11.34
C THR A 18 -3.54 -1.28 -12.46
N ASP A 19 -2.21 -1.19 -12.35
CA ASP A 19 -1.29 -1.80 -13.31
C ASP A 19 -1.16 -3.30 -13.01
N LYS A 20 -1.66 -4.13 -13.92
CA LYS A 20 -1.62 -5.59 -13.81
C LYS A 20 -0.20 -6.13 -13.61
N THR A 21 0.82 -5.52 -14.21
CA THR A 21 2.22 -5.94 -14.04
C THR A 21 2.70 -5.66 -12.63
N GLU A 22 2.38 -4.49 -12.09
CA GLU A 22 2.70 -4.12 -10.71
C GLU A 22 1.99 -5.02 -9.70
N ILE A 23 0.70 -5.28 -9.89
CA ILE A 23 -0.10 -6.17 -9.03
C ILE A 23 0.54 -7.56 -8.97
N ARG A 24 0.90 -8.15 -10.12
CA ARG A 24 1.58 -9.45 -10.17
C ARG A 24 2.94 -9.44 -9.47
N ASN A 25 3.70 -8.36 -9.61
CA ASN A 25 4.99 -8.19 -8.91
C ASN A 25 4.80 -8.09 -7.40
N THR A 26 3.76 -7.38 -6.96
CA THR A 26 3.36 -7.27 -5.56
C THR A 26 2.99 -8.63 -4.99
N LEU A 27 2.11 -9.40 -5.66
CA LEU A 27 1.75 -10.73 -5.19
C LEU A 27 2.98 -11.65 -5.05
N ARG A 28 3.88 -11.66 -6.05
CA ARG A 28 5.17 -12.35 -5.94
C ARG A 28 6.01 -11.87 -4.76
N PHE A 29 6.05 -10.56 -4.51
CA PHE A 29 6.81 -9.98 -3.39
C PHE A 29 6.25 -10.42 -2.03
N PHE A 30 4.94 -10.67 -1.95
CA PHE A 30 4.26 -11.18 -0.76
C PHE A 30 4.31 -12.72 -0.66
N GLY A 31 4.81 -13.42 -1.69
CA GLY A 31 4.81 -14.89 -1.74
C GLY A 31 3.44 -15.49 -2.07
N LEU A 32 2.56 -14.70 -2.68
CA LEU A 32 1.25 -15.10 -3.17
C LEU A 32 1.30 -15.45 -4.66
N ASP A 33 0.32 -16.23 -5.12
CA ASP A 33 0.18 -16.56 -6.53
C ASP A 33 -0.16 -15.30 -7.35
N PRO A 34 0.70 -14.88 -8.31
CA PRO A 34 0.42 -13.71 -9.14
C PRO A 34 -0.71 -13.90 -10.16
N ASP A 35 -1.14 -15.14 -10.41
CA ASP A 35 -2.21 -15.49 -11.35
C ASP A 35 -3.57 -15.66 -10.65
N ASP A 36 -3.61 -15.61 -9.31
CA ASP A 36 -4.84 -15.68 -8.53
C ASP A 36 -5.70 -14.40 -8.69
N GLU A 37 -6.91 -14.55 -9.22
CA GLU A 37 -7.79 -13.42 -9.54
C GLU A 37 -8.36 -12.74 -8.28
N GLU A 38 -8.62 -13.50 -7.21
CA GLU A 38 -9.17 -12.96 -5.97
C GLU A 38 -8.19 -11.98 -5.32
N ASN A 39 -6.92 -12.37 -5.22
CA ASN A 39 -5.87 -11.53 -4.67
C ASN A 39 -5.53 -10.33 -5.57
N GLN A 40 -5.58 -10.50 -6.90
CA GLN A 40 -5.45 -9.37 -7.83
C GLN A 40 -6.58 -8.35 -7.63
N ASN A 41 -7.82 -8.83 -7.54
CA ASN A 41 -9.00 -7.99 -7.29
C ASN A 41 -8.91 -7.31 -5.92
N ALA A 42 -8.41 -7.99 -4.90
CA ALA A 42 -8.22 -7.42 -3.57
C ALA A 42 -7.28 -6.20 -3.58
N ILE A 43 -6.18 -6.24 -4.35
CA ILE A 43 -5.25 -5.09 -4.48
C ILE A 43 -5.90 -3.93 -5.26
N MET A 44 -6.63 -4.24 -6.34
CA MET A 44 -7.34 -3.22 -7.13
C MET A 44 -8.47 -2.55 -6.35
N ALA A 45 -9.08 -3.26 -5.40
CA ALA A 45 -10.19 -2.77 -4.59
C ALA A 45 -9.74 -2.00 -3.34
N LEU A 46 -8.43 -1.87 -3.07
CA LEU A 46 -7.93 -1.10 -1.92
C LEU A 46 -8.33 0.37 -2.04
N GLU A 47 -8.91 0.92 -0.98
CA GLU A 47 -9.26 2.34 -0.91
C GLU A 47 -8.16 3.19 -0.26
N THR A 48 -8.32 4.51 -0.27
CA THR A 48 -7.43 5.42 0.45
C THR A 48 -7.37 5.03 1.93
N GLY A 49 -6.15 4.82 2.43
CA GLY A 49 -5.90 4.37 3.81
C GLY A 49 -5.89 2.86 3.96
N GLU A 50 -6.27 2.08 2.95
CA GLU A 50 -6.15 0.62 2.95
C GLU A 50 -4.83 0.15 2.31
N CYS A 51 -4.33 -0.98 2.81
CA CYS A 51 -3.18 -1.66 2.23
C CYS A 51 -3.26 -3.17 2.45
N LEU A 52 -2.54 -3.92 1.64
CA LEU A 52 -2.14 -5.28 1.95
C LEU A 52 -0.88 -5.23 2.82
N MET A 53 -0.92 -5.84 4.00
CA MET A 53 0.22 -5.91 4.92
C MET A 53 0.69 -7.35 5.05
N GLN A 54 2.00 -7.57 4.98
CA GLN A 54 2.64 -8.80 5.45
C GLN A 54 3.43 -8.51 6.72
N ASP A 55 3.18 -9.29 7.77
CA ASP A 55 3.93 -9.18 9.02
C ASP A 55 5.22 -10.02 9.04
N ILE A 56 5.98 -9.92 10.14
CA ILE A 56 7.24 -10.64 10.35
C ILE A 56 7.09 -12.18 10.38
N TYR A 57 5.86 -12.69 10.50
CA TYR A 57 5.55 -14.12 10.48
C TYR A 57 5.05 -14.59 9.10
N GLY A 58 5.03 -13.70 8.10
CA GLY A 58 4.60 -14.01 6.74
C GLY A 58 3.08 -13.99 6.54
N ARG A 59 2.29 -13.62 7.56
CA ARG A 59 0.83 -13.54 7.44
C ARG A 59 0.46 -12.33 6.61
N VAL A 60 -0.46 -12.51 5.66
CA VAL A 60 -0.91 -11.46 4.75
C VAL A 60 -2.36 -11.11 5.03
N GLY A 61 -2.69 -9.83 5.11
CA GLY A 61 -4.06 -9.37 5.31
C GLY A 61 -4.28 -7.92 4.91
N LYS A 62 -5.54 -7.55 4.65
CA LYS A 62 -5.93 -6.17 4.42
C LYS A 62 -5.96 -5.41 5.74
N VAL A 63 -5.37 -4.22 5.76
CA VAL A 63 -5.33 -3.32 6.92
C VAL A 63 -5.80 -1.93 6.49
N HIS A 64 -6.67 -1.33 7.29
CA HIS A 64 -7.09 0.08 7.15
C HIS A 64 -6.38 0.93 8.20
N THR A 65 -5.76 2.02 7.76
CA THR A 65 -5.03 2.96 8.61
C THR A 65 -5.82 4.26 8.74
N GLN A 66 -6.15 4.62 9.97
CA GLN A 66 -6.84 5.87 10.29
C GLN A 66 -5.93 6.78 11.12
N ILE A 67 -5.82 8.04 10.71
CA ILE A 67 -5.12 9.09 11.49
C ILE A 67 -6.17 9.75 12.39
N LEU A 68 -6.06 9.51 13.70
CA LEU A 68 -7.03 10.02 14.69
C LEU A 68 -6.75 11.47 15.11
N LEU A 69 -5.50 11.94 14.96
CA LEU A 69 -5.06 13.25 15.41
C LEU A 69 -4.97 14.22 14.23
N GLN A 70 -5.87 15.20 14.18
CA GLN A 70 -5.95 16.16 13.07
C GLN A 70 -4.64 16.94 12.86
N HIS A 71 -4.00 17.38 13.95
CA HIS A 71 -2.73 18.12 13.84
C HIS A 71 -1.59 17.29 13.23
N VAL A 72 -1.62 15.96 13.39
CA VAL A 72 -0.66 15.06 12.74
C VAL A 72 -0.98 14.98 11.25
N PHE A 73 -2.25 14.81 10.89
CA PHE A 73 -2.68 14.81 9.49
C PHE A 73 -2.24 16.11 8.77
N ASP A 74 -2.51 17.26 9.38
CA ASP A 74 -2.19 18.56 8.79
C ASP A 74 -0.68 18.79 8.62
N ALA A 75 0.13 18.31 9.58
CA ALA A 75 1.59 18.44 9.54
C ALA A 75 2.24 17.63 8.40
N PHE A 76 1.60 16.55 7.96
CA PHE A 76 2.10 15.67 6.89
C PHE A 76 1.30 15.79 5.58
N ASP A 77 0.39 16.75 5.48
CA ASP A 77 -0.33 17.04 4.25
C ASP A 77 0.62 17.64 3.20
N THR A 78 0.88 16.91 2.12
CA THR A 78 1.77 17.32 1.03
C THR A 78 1.04 17.98 -0.14
N ARG A 79 -0.29 18.17 -0.04
CA ARG A 79 -1.06 18.89 -1.06
C ARG A 79 -0.49 20.31 -1.17
N PRO A 80 -0.29 20.83 -2.40
CA PRO A 80 0.18 22.19 -2.56
C PRO A 80 -0.77 23.16 -1.85
N PRO A 81 -0.25 24.21 -1.18
CA PRO A 81 -1.09 25.19 -0.52
C PRO A 81 -2.07 25.76 -1.54
N ARG A 82 -3.36 25.83 -1.17
CA ARG A 82 -4.33 26.53 -2.02
C ARG A 82 -3.83 27.95 -2.20
N ARG A 83 -3.60 28.37 -3.44
CA ARG A 83 -3.40 29.78 -3.75
C ARG A 83 -4.66 30.47 -3.26
N GLU A 84 -4.54 31.36 -2.29
CA GLU A 84 -5.57 32.37 -2.08
C GLU A 84 -5.65 33.13 -3.39
N GLU A 85 -6.76 32.97 -4.11
CA GLU A 85 -7.06 33.84 -5.23
C GLU A 85 -7.14 35.25 -4.63
N ALA A 86 -6.11 36.06 -4.91
CA ALA A 86 -6.08 37.45 -4.52
C ALA A 86 -7.25 38.14 -5.20
N SER A 87 -8.33 38.34 -4.44
CA SER A 87 -9.47 39.19 -4.82
C SER A 87 -9.10 40.67 -4.71
#